data_AF-A0A090YSE8-F1
#
_entry.id   AF-A0A090YSE8-F1
#
_cell.length_a   1.000
_cell.length_b   1.000
_cell.length_c   1.000
_cell.angle_alpha   90.00
_cell.angle_beta   90.00
_cell.angle_gamma   90.00
#
_symmetry.space_group_name_H-M   'P 1'
#
loop_
_entity.id
_entity.type
_entity.pdbx_description
1 polymer ?
#
loop_
_entity_poly.entity_id
_entity_poly.type
_entity_poly.pdbx_seq_one_letter_code
_entity_poly.pdbx_strand_id
1 'polypeptide(L)' 'MDKWEMESAPMDTPQARTYKLYQGDTVKWGECSKDKEKLNGIITITVYKDVPYIEVEMKNNKMSFKVPKDVVKDILK' A
#
# COMPACT_ATOMS: atom_id res chain seq x y z
N MET A 1 1.52 -21.32 -4.19
CA MET A 1 1.75 -19.86 -4.12
C MET A 1 0.90 -19.22 -5.18
N ASP A 2 0.00 -18.34 -4.78
CA ASP A 2 -0.74 -17.47 -5.70
C ASP A 2 0.25 -16.65 -6.53
N LYS A 3 0.11 -16.68 -7.86
CA LYS A 3 1.00 -15.94 -8.78
C LYS A 3 0.50 -14.52 -8.91
N TRP A 4 1.20 -13.59 -8.27
CA TRP A 4 0.94 -12.16 -8.42
C TRP A 4 1.71 -11.63 -9.62
N GLU A 5 1.00 -11.02 -10.56
CA GLU A 5 1.59 -10.44 -11.76
C GLU A 5 1.65 -8.92 -11.61
N MET A 6 2.85 -8.35 -11.83
CA MET A 6 3.04 -6.92 -11.88
C MET A 6 2.53 -6.43 -13.24
N GLU A 7 1.47 -5.63 -13.22
CA GLU A 7 0.83 -5.10 -14.41
C GLU A 7 0.30 -3.71 -14.09
N SER A 8 0.49 -2.76 -15.01
CA SER A 8 0.03 -1.38 -14.84
C SER A 8 -1.48 -1.32 -14.62
N ALA A 9 -1.92 -0.72 -13.52
CA ALA A 9 -3.35 -0.57 -13.25
C ALA A 9 -3.99 0.41 -14.27
N PRO A 10 -5.25 0.16 -14.68
CA PRO A 10 -5.97 1.12 -15.51
C PRO A 10 -6.17 2.44 -14.74
N MET A 11 -5.73 3.56 -15.34
CA MET A 11 -5.69 4.89 -14.70
C MET A 11 -7.06 5.41 -14.24
N ASP A 12 -8.15 4.95 -14.86
CA ASP A 12 -9.50 5.50 -14.66
C ASP A 12 -10.35 4.69 -13.68
N THR A 13 -9.71 3.84 -12.87
CA THR A 13 -10.47 2.90 -12.04
C THR A 13 -10.85 3.51 -10.69
N PRO A 14 -12.13 3.46 -10.29
CA PRO A 14 -12.54 3.96 -8.99
C PRO A 14 -11.88 3.19 -7.85
N GLN A 15 -11.29 3.95 -6.92
CA GLN A 15 -10.63 3.42 -5.73
C GLN A 15 -11.70 2.94 -4.74
N ALA A 16 -11.58 1.70 -4.25
CA ALA A 16 -12.46 1.16 -3.22
C ALA A 16 -12.01 1.60 -1.83
N ARG A 17 -10.74 1.34 -1.51
CA ARG A 17 -10.16 1.64 -0.19
C ARG A 17 -8.69 2.03 -0.34
N THR A 18 -8.26 2.95 0.51
CA THR A 18 -6.87 3.36 0.61
C THR A 18 -6.38 3.17 2.03
N TYR A 19 -5.29 2.42 2.18
CA TYR A 19 -4.60 2.21 3.44
C TYR A 19 -3.31 3.01 3.43
N LYS A 20 -3.10 3.83 4.47
CA LYS A 20 -1.86 4.59 4.64
C LYS A 20 -1.11 4.05 5.84
N LEU A 21 0.11 3.59 5.61
CA LEU A 21 1.00 3.08 6.65
C LEU A 21 2.02 4.15 7.01
N TYR A 22 2.11 4.41 8.30
CA TYR A 22 3.04 5.36 8.90
C TYR A 22 4.03 4.61 9.78
N GLN A 23 5.31 4.94 9.71
CA GLN A 23 6.33 4.41 10.60
C GLN A 23 6.86 5.56 11.46
N GLY A 24 6.94 5.34 12.77
CA GLY A 24 7.64 6.22 13.69
C GLY A 24 9.16 6.08 13.53
N ASP A 25 9.88 7.16 13.81
CA ASP A 25 11.34 7.12 13.80
C ASP A 25 11.89 6.10 14.80
N THR A 26 12.92 5.35 14.38
CA THR A 26 13.61 4.44 15.29
C THR A 26 14.50 5.26 16.22
N VAL A 27 14.20 5.22 17.52
CA VAL A 27 15.03 5.88 18.54
C VAL A 27 16.39 5.17 18.60
N LYS A 28 17.47 5.90 18.29
CA LYS A 28 18.82 5.36 18.40
C LYS A 28 19.26 5.32 19.87
N TRP A 29 20.09 4.35 20.20
CA TRP A 29 20.68 4.22 21.54
C TRP A 29 21.45 5.50 21.92
N GLY A 30 21.04 6.14 23.01
CA GLY A 30 21.63 7.39 23.51
C GLY A 30 20.89 8.67 23.15
N GLU A 31 19.89 8.62 22.26
CA GLU A 31 19.01 9.77 21.98
C GLU A 31 17.81 9.73 22.91
N CYS A 32 17.70 10.70 23.83
CA CYS A 32 16.46 10.96 24.55
C CYS A 32 15.57 11.79 23.61
N SER A 33 14.48 11.18 23.13
CA SER A 33 13.53 11.77 22.18
C SER A 33 12.88 13.03 22.77
N LYS A 34 13.48 14.20 22.50
CA LYS A 34 12.92 15.52 22.83
C LYS A 34 12.01 16.06 21.72
N ASP A 35 12.13 15.53 20.51
CA ASP A 35 11.26 15.85 19.38
C ASP A 35 10.01 14.96 19.44
N LYS A 36 8.83 15.58 19.23
CA LYS A 36 7.55 14.87 19.07
C LYS A 36 7.73 13.74 18.04
N GLU A 37 7.24 12.55 18.37
CA GLU A 37 7.28 11.37 17.51
C GLU A 37 6.80 11.74 16.09
N LYS A 38 7.73 11.80 15.14
CA LYS A 38 7.41 12.08 13.73
C LYS A 38 6.96 10.79 13.08
N LEU A 39 5.71 10.79 12.61
CA LEU A 39 5.14 9.70 11.83
C LEU A 39 5.42 9.96 10.36
N ASN A 40 6.31 9.15 9.78
CA ASN A 40 6.65 9.22 8.36
C ASN A 40 5.71 8.30 7.58
N GLY A 41 4.96 8.83 6.61
CA GLY A 41 4.18 8.00 5.69
C GLY A 41 5.12 7.21 4.78
N ILE A 42 5.03 5.88 4.80
CA ILE A 42 5.97 5.01 4.08
C ILE A 42 5.29 4.30 2.92
N ILE A 43 4.07 3.81 3.11
CA ILE A 43 3.38 3.00 2.12
C ILE A 43 1.93 3.46 2.03
N THR A 44 1.46 3.69 0.80
CA THR A 44 0.04 3.84 0.48
C THR A 44 -0.37 2.63 -0.33
N ILE A 45 -1.39 1.91 0.12
CA ILE A 45 -1.97 0.77 -0.58
C ILE A 45 -3.37 1.15 -1.02
N THR A 46 -3.61 1.17 -2.33
CA THR A 46 -4.91 1.46 -2.94
C THR A 46 -5.47 0.18 -3.53
N VAL A 47 -6.69 -0.16 -3.11
CA VAL A 47 -7.45 -1.29 -3.65
C VAL A 47 -8.55 -0.73 -4.52
N TYR A 48 -8.70 -1.26 -5.74
CA TYR A 48 -9.73 -0.82 -6.69
C TYR A 48 -11.00 -1.64 -6.56
N LYS A 49 -12.16 -1.04 -6.86
CA LYS A 49 -13.48 -1.67 -6.65
C LYS A 49 -13.87 -2.61 -7.78
N ASP A 50 -13.68 -2.16 -9.01
CA ASP A 50 -14.21 -2.82 -10.20
C ASP A 50 -13.16 -3.67 -10.94
N VAL A 51 -11.90 -3.55 -10.54
CA VAL A 51 -10.80 -4.33 -11.11
C VAL A 51 -10.02 -5.02 -9.99
N PRO A 52 -9.56 -6.25 -10.23
CA PRO A 52 -8.75 -6.99 -9.27
C PRO A 52 -7.32 -6.47 -9.32
N TYR A 53 -7.09 -5.21 -8.93
CA TYR A 53 -5.76 -4.62 -8.84
C TYR A 53 -5.54 -4.03 -7.45
N ILE A 54 -4.28 -4.10 -7.04
CA ILE A 54 -3.77 -3.38 -5.88
C ILE A 54 -2.62 -2.54 -6.35
N GLU A 55 -2.60 -1.30 -5.90
CA GLU A 55 -1.54 -0.36 -6.15
C GLU A 55 -0.83 -0.05 -4.84
N VAL A 56 0.49 -0.16 -4.86
CA VAL A 56 1.35 0.10 -3.72
C VAL A 56 2.30 1.22 -4.10
N GLU A 57 2.19 2.32 -3.38
CA GLU A 57 3.04 3.49 -3.52
C GLU A 57 3.97 3.57 -2.31
N MET A 58 5.27 3.64 -2.57
CA MET A 58 6.32 3.75 -1.57
C MET A 58 7.27 4.87 -1.97
N LYS A 59 7.20 6.00 -1.26
CA LYS A 59 7.95 7.23 -1.55
C LYS A 59 7.74 7.69 -3.01
N ASN A 60 8.69 7.39 -3.90
CA ASN A 60 8.66 7.75 -5.33
C ASN A 60 8.42 6.55 -6.25
N ASN A 61 8.23 5.35 -5.70
CA ASN A 61 7.99 4.14 -6.47
C ASN A 61 6.52 3.76 -6.37
N LYS A 62 5.93 3.47 -7.52
CA LYS A 62 4.54 3.08 -7.64
C LYS A 62 4.49 1.75 -8.37
N MET A 63 3.90 0.74 -7.75
CA MET A 63 3.78 -0.61 -8.30
C MET A 63 2.32 -1.02 -8.31
N SER A 64 1.89 -1.57 -9.44
CA SER A 64 0.55 -2.10 -9.61
C SER A 64 0.63 -3.61 -9.80
N PHE A 65 -0.25 -4.33 -9.10
CA PHE A 65 -0.32 -5.78 -9.13
C PHE A 65 -1.73 -6.22 -9.46
N LYS A 66 -1.84 -7.17 -10.39
CA LYS A 66 -3.07 -7.88 -10.68
C LYS A 66 -3.30 -8.95 -9.62
N VAL A 67 -4.44 -8.87 -8.96
CA VAL A 67 -4.87 -9.79 -7.91
C VAL A 67 -5.41 -11.08 -8.56
N PRO A 68 -4.92 -12.25 -8.14
CA PRO A 68 -5.45 -13.54 -8.58
C PRO A 68 -6.91 -13.74 -8.16
N LYS A 69 -7.70 -14.40 -9.01
CA LYS A 69 -9.16 -14.60 -8.80
C LYS A 69 -9.51 -15.25 -7.46
N ASP A 70 -8.64 -16.11 -6.95
CA ASP A 70 -8.81 -16.77 -5.65
C ASP A 70 -8.78 -15.78 -4.49
N VAL A 71 -7.98 -14.71 -4.58
CA VAL A 71 -7.83 -13.68 -3.54
C VAL A 71 -8.88 -12.56 -3.68
N VAL A 72 -9.38 -12.31 -4.90
CA VAL A 72 -10.39 -11.26 -5.19
C VAL A 72 -11.63 -11.41 -4.30
N LYS A 73 -12.04 -12.64 -4.00
CA LYS A 73 -13.24 -12.93 -3.20
C LYS A 73 -13.13 -12.44 -1.75
N ASP A 74 -11.92 -12.37 -1.21
CA ASP A 74 -11.68 -11.91 0.16
C ASP A 74 -11.48 -10.39 0.24
N ILE A 75 -11.07 -9.77 -0.86
CA ILE A 75 -10.79 -8.32 -0.93
C ILE A 75 -12.03 -7.49 -1.29
N LEU A 76 -12.94 -8.02 -2.11
CA LEU A 76 -14.16 -7.33 -2.56
C LEU A 76 -15.41 -7.60 -1.69
N LYS A 77 -15.25 -8.20 -0.51
CA LYS A 77 -16.32 -8.32 0.50
C LYS A 77 -16.63 -6.97 1.16
#